data_AF-A0A9D7KPU2-F1
#
_entry.id   AF-A0A9D7KPU2-F1
#
_cell.length_a   1.000
_cell.length_b   1.000
_cell.length_c   1.000
_cell.angle_alpha   90.00
_cell.angle_beta   90.00
_cell.angle_gamma   90.00
#
_symmetry.space_group_name_H-M   'P 1'
#
loop_
_entity.id
_entity.type
_entity.pdbx_description
1 polymer ?
#
loop_
_entity_poly.entity_id
_entity_poly.type
_entity_poly.pdbx_seq_one_letter_code
_entity_poly.pdbx_strand_id
1 'polypeptide(L)'
;MKTTKTLLVLALFLAFSVLAQSLVKSKAGILVSSGDKLLKLKSNSVLKLDDKYRILLQPDSGGYGYFVMITNNKAKLLTNSKAYKDQILAYPPKGNYEKFPKKGDYELVLLYSINKIADLDKLFKNNPEVKAESFNKIFGALKKKIKQSVTDDSQVNINIAGNVRGDQNVQDKDFLKKLKPFGTKDVLILQYKIKVK
;
A
#
# COMPACT_ATOMS: atom_id res chain seq x y z
N MET A 1 42.16 -41.54 34.45
CA MET A 1 42.21 -40.17 33.88
C MET A 1 41.76 -40.25 32.43
N LYS A 2 40.50 -39.92 32.14
CA LYS A 2 40.06 -38.65 31.51
C LYS A 2 40.49 -38.52 30.03
N THR A 3 39.55 -38.77 29.11
CA THR A 3 39.33 -37.93 27.91
C THR A 3 37.91 -38.16 27.36
N THR A 4 36.91 -37.65 28.09
CA THR A 4 35.54 -37.44 27.59
C THR A 4 35.40 -35.97 27.24
N LYS A 5 35.97 -35.50 26.12
CA LYS A 5 35.81 -34.10 25.68
C LYS A 5 35.94 -33.97 24.15
N THR A 6 35.09 -34.68 23.41
CA THR A 6 34.98 -34.47 21.95
C THR A 6 33.52 -34.45 21.51
N LEU A 7 32.66 -33.82 22.31
CA LEU A 7 31.22 -33.75 22.00
C LEU A 7 30.59 -32.51 22.62
N LEU A 8 31.22 -31.34 22.45
CA LEU A 8 30.62 -30.09 22.98
C LEU A 8 31.02 -28.82 22.23
N VAL A 9 31.35 -28.90 20.93
CA VAL A 9 31.65 -27.68 20.13
C VAL A 9 30.69 -27.52 18.94
N LEU A 10 29.92 -28.55 18.55
CA LEU A 10 29.03 -28.46 17.38
C LEU A 10 27.60 -27.98 17.70
N ALA A 11 27.21 -27.89 18.98
CA ALA A 11 25.84 -27.52 19.36
C ALA A 11 25.64 -26.01 19.56
N LEU A 12 26.69 -25.19 19.53
CA LEU A 12 26.60 -23.76 19.84
C LEU A 12 26.44 -22.84 18.61
N PHE A 13 26.48 -23.38 17.39
CA PHE A 13 26.45 -22.58 16.15
C PHE A 13 25.11 -22.61 15.37
N LEU A 14 24.07 -23.29 15.86
CA LEU A 14 22.81 -23.46 15.11
C LEU A 14 21.58 -22.77 15.71
N ALA A 15 21.72 -22.02 16.81
CA ALA A 15 20.56 -21.47 17.53
C ALA A 15 20.37 -19.95 17.41
N PHE A 16 21.01 -19.27 16.44
CA PHE A 16 20.74 -17.86 16.15
C PHE A 16 20.62 -17.60 14.66
N SER A 17 19.76 -18.33 13.97
CA SER A 17 18.95 -17.70 12.92
C SER A 17 17.95 -16.78 13.62
N VAL A 18 18.45 -15.65 14.14
CA VAL A 18 17.63 -14.45 14.35
C VAL A 18 16.98 -14.23 13.01
N LEU A 19 15.70 -14.58 12.87
CA LEU A 19 14.90 -14.20 11.72
C LEU A 19 15.11 -12.69 11.60
N ALA A 20 15.91 -12.28 10.61
CA ALA A 20 16.09 -10.88 10.29
C ALA A 20 14.67 -10.36 10.05
N GLN A 21 14.16 -9.58 11.01
CA GLN A 21 12.79 -9.09 10.97
C GLN A 21 12.69 -8.27 9.68
N SER A 22 11.93 -8.78 8.72
CA SER A 22 11.99 -8.32 7.33
C SER A 22 11.30 -6.96 7.22
N LEU A 23 12.05 -5.89 7.48
CA LEU A 23 11.51 -4.54 7.49
C LEU A 23 10.97 -4.19 6.10
N VAL A 24 9.65 -3.99 6.02
CA VAL A 24 8.95 -3.50 4.85
C VAL A 24 9.19 -2.00 4.77
N LYS A 25 10.03 -1.58 3.82
CA LYS A 25 10.23 -0.17 3.49
C LYS A 25 9.63 0.14 2.13
N SER A 26 8.85 1.21 2.06
CA SER A 26 8.25 1.64 0.79
C SER A 26 7.75 3.07 0.87
N LYS A 27 7.69 3.73 -0.29
CA LYS A 27 6.96 4.99 -0.48
C LYS A 27 5.62 4.66 -1.10
N ALA A 28 4.54 5.19 -0.54
CA ALA A 28 3.21 4.92 -1.03
C ALA A 28 2.28 6.11 -0.78
N GLY A 29 1.32 6.31 -1.67
CA GLY A 29 0.39 7.42 -1.53
C GLY A 29 -0.62 7.46 -2.67
N ILE A 30 -1.56 8.39 -2.55
CA ILE A 30 -2.58 8.60 -3.58
C ILE A 30 -2.44 10.04 -4.08
N LEU A 31 -2.25 10.19 -5.39
CA LEU A 31 -2.23 11.46 -6.08
C LEU A 31 -3.62 11.77 -6.61
N VAL A 32 -4.11 12.99 -6.38
CA VAL A 32 -5.42 13.47 -6.79
C VAL A 32 -5.24 14.60 -7.78
N SER A 33 -5.93 14.49 -8.91
CA SER A 33 -6.11 15.54 -9.90
C SER A 33 -7.45 16.23 -9.67
N SER A 34 -7.41 17.50 -9.29
CA SER A 34 -8.58 18.35 -9.04
C SER A 34 -8.48 19.61 -9.88
N GLY A 35 -9.18 19.65 -11.01
CA GLY A 35 -8.95 20.66 -12.05
C GLY A 35 -7.49 20.66 -12.49
N ASP A 36 -6.84 21.82 -12.42
CA ASP A 36 -5.41 22.01 -12.75
C ASP A 36 -4.45 21.67 -11.61
N LYS A 37 -4.96 21.27 -10.44
CA LYS A 37 -4.14 21.00 -9.25
C LYS A 37 -3.87 19.51 -9.08
N LEU A 38 -2.65 19.21 -8.63
CA LEU A 38 -2.22 17.88 -8.24
C LEU A 38 -1.85 17.87 -6.77
N LEU A 39 -2.52 17.00 -6.01
CA LEU A 39 -2.46 17.00 -4.55
C LEU A 39 -2.26 15.57 -4.04
N LYS A 40 -1.50 15.42 -2.95
CA LYS A 40 -1.51 14.18 -2.19
C LYS A 40 -2.85 14.05 -1.44
N LEU A 41 -3.52 12.91 -1.59
CA LEU A 41 -4.73 12.59 -0.83
C LEU A 41 -4.41 12.47 0.65
N LYS A 42 -5.30 13.00 1.48
CA LYS A 42 -5.28 12.83 2.94
C LYS A 42 -6.49 12.02 3.39
N SER A 43 -6.37 11.34 4.51
CA SER A 43 -7.57 10.79 5.15
C SER A 43 -8.52 11.91 5.57
N ASN A 44 -9.81 11.61 5.57
CA ASN A 44 -10.94 12.54 5.77
C ASN A 44 -11.04 13.68 4.74
N SER A 45 -10.42 13.53 3.56
CA SER A 45 -10.54 14.52 2.49
C SER A 45 -11.95 14.54 1.90
N VAL A 46 -12.40 15.75 1.53
CA VAL A 46 -13.60 15.95 0.72
C VAL A 46 -13.17 16.24 -0.71
N LEU A 47 -13.57 15.39 -1.64
CA LEU A 47 -13.27 15.48 -3.07
C LEU A 47 -14.53 15.86 -3.84
N LYS A 48 -14.34 16.44 -5.02
CA LYS A 48 -15.40 16.66 -6.00
C LYS A 48 -15.58 15.42 -6.87
N LEU A 49 -16.76 15.23 -7.44
CA LEU A 49 -17.04 14.10 -8.33
C LEU A 49 -16.16 14.06 -9.60
N ASP A 50 -15.70 15.20 -10.09
CA ASP A 50 -14.79 15.30 -11.24
C ASP A 50 -13.32 15.08 -10.87
N ASP A 51 -12.98 15.07 -9.58
CA ASP A 51 -11.65 14.74 -9.12
C ASP A 51 -11.29 13.30 -9.51
N LYS A 52 -10.03 13.11 -9.88
CA LYS A 52 -9.50 11.81 -10.29
C LYS A 52 -8.37 11.41 -9.35
N TYR A 53 -8.17 10.12 -9.14
CA TYR A 53 -7.14 9.61 -8.23
C TYR A 53 -6.22 8.60 -8.92
N ARG A 54 -4.99 8.51 -8.41
CA ARG A 54 -3.98 7.55 -8.84
C ARG A 54 -3.24 7.04 -7.61
N ILE A 55 -3.22 5.74 -7.41
CA ILE A 55 -2.57 5.09 -6.27
C ILE A 55 -1.18 4.66 -6.71
N LEU A 56 -0.17 4.99 -5.92
CA LEU A 56 1.24 4.71 -6.22
C LEU A 56 1.90 4.02 -5.03
N LEU A 57 2.70 3.00 -5.33
CA LEU A 57 3.56 2.27 -4.39
C LEU A 57 4.92 2.05 -5.06
N GLN A 58 5.99 2.44 -4.39
CA GLN A 58 7.36 2.11 -4.78
C GLN A 58 8.06 1.47 -3.57
N PRO A 59 8.33 0.17 -3.63
CA PRO A 59 8.95 -0.51 -2.50
C PRO A 59 10.47 -0.53 -2.60
N ASP A 60 11.14 -0.45 -1.46
CA ASP A 60 12.61 -0.54 -1.37
C ASP A 60 13.10 -2.01 -1.49
N SER A 61 12.16 -2.96 -1.38
CA SER A 61 12.35 -4.41 -1.56
C SER A 61 11.25 -4.98 -2.46
N GLY A 62 11.43 -6.16 -3.03
CA GLY A 62 10.35 -6.81 -3.77
C GLY A 62 9.25 -7.33 -2.84
N GLY A 63 7.99 -7.31 -3.30
CA GLY A 63 6.85 -7.80 -2.54
C GLY A 63 5.54 -7.76 -3.32
N TYR A 64 4.42 -7.64 -2.60
CA TYR A 64 3.05 -7.69 -3.13
C TYR A 64 2.24 -6.51 -2.61
N GLY A 65 1.68 -5.73 -3.54
CA GLY A 65 0.77 -4.63 -3.24
C GLY A 65 -0.68 -5.03 -3.48
N TYR A 66 -1.57 -4.63 -2.56
CA TYR A 66 -3.02 -4.80 -2.68
C TYR A 66 -3.70 -3.45 -2.48
N PHE A 67 -4.41 -2.96 -3.48
CA PHE A 67 -5.21 -1.73 -3.36
C PHE A 67 -6.68 -2.09 -3.40
N VAL A 68 -7.43 -1.65 -2.40
CA VAL A 68 -8.85 -1.98 -2.22
C VAL A 68 -9.64 -0.70 -2.02
N MET A 69 -10.75 -0.57 -2.75
CA MET A 69 -11.75 0.48 -2.51
C MET A 69 -12.95 -0.13 -1.82
N ILE A 70 -13.35 0.46 -0.70
CA ILE A 70 -14.53 0.08 0.05
C ILE A 70 -15.59 1.16 -0.13
N THR A 71 -16.80 0.73 -0.45
CA THR A 71 -18.03 1.52 -0.41
C THR A 71 -19.00 0.86 0.56
N ASN A 72 -20.00 1.58 1.07
CA ASN A 72 -21.01 1.12 2.06
C ASN A 72 -21.03 -0.39 2.38
N ASN A 73 -21.39 -1.24 1.40
CA ASN A 73 -21.52 -2.69 1.56
C ASN A 73 -20.53 -3.53 0.74
N LYS A 74 -19.61 -2.94 -0.02
CA LYS A 74 -18.72 -3.69 -0.93
C LYS A 74 -17.25 -3.30 -0.76
N ALA A 75 -16.38 -4.28 -0.91
CA ALA A 75 -14.94 -4.08 -1.06
C ALA A 75 -14.53 -4.56 -2.45
N LYS A 76 -13.92 -3.68 -3.24
CA LYS A 76 -13.46 -3.93 -4.60
C LYS A 76 -11.93 -3.90 -4.63
N LEU A 77 -11.32 -5.00 -5.06
CA LEU A 77 -9.91 -5.08 -5.36
C LEU A 77 -9.62 -4.30 -6.65
N LEU A 78 -8.79 -3.27 -6.53
CA LEU A 78 -8.34 -2.44 -7.65
C LEU A 78 -7.10 -3.04 -8.32
N THR A 79 -6.20 -3.57 -7.51
CA THR A 79 -5.03 -4.34 -7.98
C THR A 79 -4.49 -5.23 -6.88
N ASN A 80 -4.00 -6.42 -7.24
CA ASN A 80 -3.11 -7.27 -6.44
C ASN A 80 -1.94 -7.72 -7.32
N SER A 81 -0.76 -7.12 -7.15
CA SER A 81 0.36 -7.39 -8.04
C SER A 81 1.68 -7.38 -7.33
N LYS A 82 2.62 -8.18 -7.87
CA LYS A 82 3.99 -8.17 -7.42
C LYS A 82 4.64 -6.85 -7.80
N ALA A 83 5.20 -6.16 -6.82
CA ALA A 83 6.00 -4.95 -7.01
C ALA A 83 7.47 -5.35 -6.82
N TYR A 84 8.30 -5.13 -7.84
CA TYR A 84 9.73 -5.36 -7.73
C TYR A 84 10.40 -4.16 -7.07
N LYS A 85 11.62 -4.38 -6.55
CA LYS A 85 12.42 -3.31 -5.94
C LYS A 85 12.52 -2.11 -6.89
N ASP A 86 12.26 -0.92 -6.36
CA ASP A 86 12.30 0.37 -7.05
C ASP A 86 11.28 0.53 -8.21
N GLN A 87 10.49 -0.51 -8.51
CA GLN A 87 9.43 -0.43 -9.50
C GLN A 87 8.18 0.20 -8.90
N ILE A 88 7.58 1.13 -9.64
CA ILE A 88 6.31 1.74 -9.27
C ILE A 88 5.18 0.77 -9.62
N LEU A 89 4.49 0.27 -8.60
CA LEU A 89 3.17 -0.30 -8.76
C LEU A 89 2.14 0.82 -8.71
N ALA A 90 1.37 0.96 -9.78
CA ALA A 90 0.37 2.02 -9.91
C ALA A 90 -1.02 1.45 -10.19
N TYR A 91 -2.03 2.15 -9.68
CA TYR A 91 -3.41 1.98 -10.12
C TYR A 91 -4.00 3.34 -10.52
N PRO A 92 -4.55 3.47 -11.74
CA PRO A 92 -4.52 2.50 -12.84
C PRO A 92 -3.10 2.15 -13.36
N PRO A 93 -2.86 0.96 -13.94
CA PRO A 93 -1.51 0.50 -14.30
C PRO A 93 -0.89 1.19 -15.53
N LYS A 94 -1.69 1.62 -16.51
CA LYS A 94 -1.23 2.31 -17.73
C LYS A 94 -2.02 3.59 -17.93
N GLY A 95 -1.40 4.74 -17.68
CA GLY A 95 -1.95 6.05 -18.01
C GLY A 95 -3.29 6.41 -17.34
N ASN A 96 -3.46 7.71 -17.10
CA ASN A 96 -4.62 8.37 -16.51
C ASN A 96 -5.06 7.92 -15.11
N TYR A 97 -5.63 8.91 -14.44
CA TYR A 97 -6.25 8.81 -13.13
C TYR A 97 -7.63 8.16 -13.25
N GLU A 98 -8.07 7.48 -12.21
CA GLU A 98 -9.40 6.90 -12.10
C GLU A 98 -10.39 7.92 -11.53
N LYS A 99 -11.63 7.93 -12.02
CA LYS A 99 -12.71 8.73 -11.43
C LYS A 99 -13.41 7.95 -10.33
N PHE A 100 -13.95 8.67 -9.35
CA PHE A 100 -14.94 8.06 -8.46
C PHE A 100 -16.24 7.80 -9.23
N PRO A 101 -16.89 6.64 -9.04
CA PRO A 101 -18.04 6.26 -9.86
C PRO A 101 -19.29 7.10 -9.56
N LYS A 102 -19.42 7.63 -8.34
CA LYS A 102 -20.54 8.47 -7.91
C LYS A 102 -20.18 9.27 -6.65
N LYS A 103 -21.11 10.11 -6.20
CA LYS A 103 -21.02 10.78 -4.90
C LYS A 103 -21.21 9.76 -3.77
N GLY A 104 -20.54 9.98 -2.65
CA GLY A 104 -20.65 9.11 -1.47
C GLY A 104 -19.37 9.03 -0.65
N ASP A 105 -19.41 8.17 0.36
CA ASP A 105 -18.28 7.89 1.21
C ASP A 105 -17.51 6.67 0.67
N TYR A 106 -16.18 6.80 0.63
CA TYR A 106 -15.28 5.78 0.14
C TYR A 106 -14.15 5.59 1.15
N GLU A 107 -13.60 4.38 1.18
CA GLU A 107 -12.36 4.10 1.89
C GLU A 107 -11.38 3.42 0.93
N LEU A 108 -10.22 4.03 0.72
CA LEU A 108 -9.13 3.45 -0.05
C LEU A 108 -8.12 2.84 0.92
N VAL A 109 -7.86 1.55 0.75
CA VAL A 109 -6.91 0.78 1.55
C VAL A 109 -5.76 0.34 0.66
N LEU A 110 -4.55 0.72 1.03
CA LEU A 110 -3.31 0.26 0.41
C LEU A 110 -2.59 -0.66 1.40
N LEU A 111 -2.29 -1.87 0.94
CA LEU A 111 -1.54 -2.87 1.69
C LEU A 111 -0.29 -3.22 0.89
N TYR A 112 0.85 -3.35 1.56
CA TYR A 112 2.08 -3.85 0.95
C TYR A 112 2.81 -4.79 1.91
N SER A 113 3.23 -5.95 1.41
CA SER A 113 3.94 -6.97 2.19
C SER A 113 4.97 -7.69 1.33
N ILE A 114 6.06 -8.15 1.93
CA ILE A 114 7.10 -8.93 1.21
C ILE A 114 6.52 -10.27 0.73
N ASN A 115 5.70 -10.90 1.56
CA ASN A 115 5.01 -12.16 1.26
C ASN A 115 3.57 -11.90 0.82
N LYS A 116 3.01 -12.80 0.00
CA LYS A 116 1.58 -12.75 -0.37
C LYS A 116 0.71 -12.90 0.87
N ILE A 117 -0.41 -12.17 0.90
CA ILE A 117 -1.42 -12.30 1.94
C ILE A 117 -2.45 -13.31 1.45
N ALA A 118 -2.23 -14.59 1.81
CA ALA A 118 -3.03 -15.72 1.30
C ALA A 118 -4.54 -15.54 1.51
N ASP A 119 -4.95 -14.95 2.64
CA ASP A 119 -6.36 -14.69 2.93
C ASP A 119 -6.99 -13.68 1.97
N LEU A 120 -6.25 -12.66 1.55
CA LEU A 120 -6.73 -11.69 0.54
C LEU A 120 -6.77 -12.31 -0.85
N ASP A 121 -5.74 -13.08 -1.22
CA ASP A 121 -5.73 -13.81 -2.48
C ASP A 121 -6.92 -14.78 -2.56
N LYS A 122 -7.24 -15.48 -1.46
CA LYS A 122 -8.39 -16.39 -1.37
C LYS A 122 -9.71 -15.63 -1.46
N LEU A 123 -9.83 -14.49 -0.77
CA LEU A 123 -11.05 -13.68 -0.75
C LEU A 123 -11.44 -13.19 -2.16
N PHE A 124 -10.46 -12.70 -2.93
CA PHE A 124 -10.69 -12.12 -4.25
C PHE A 124 -10.47 -13.08 -5.42
N LYS A 125 -10.18 -14.36 -5.15
CA LYS A 125 -9.82 -15.37 -6.18
C LYS A 125 -10.79 -15.44 -7.35
N ASN A 126 -12.09 -15.41 -7.06
CA ASN A 126 -13.15 -15.63 -8.06
C ASN A 126 -13.90 -14.34 -8.43
N ASN A 127 -13.86 -13.32 -7.56
CA ASN A 127 -14.59 -12.08 -7.77
C ASN A 127 -13.76 -10.91 -7.22
N PRO A 128 -13.44 -9.90 -8.04
CA PRO A 128 -12.74 -8.70 -7.57
C PRO A 128 -13.59 -7.86 -6.62
N GLU A 129 -14.90 -8.09 -6.52
CA GLU A 129 -15.82 -7.37 -5.65
C GLU A 129 -16.50 -8.33 -4.66
N VAL A 130 -16.36 -8.05 -3.37
CA VAL A 130 -16.90 -8.89 -2.28
C VAL A 130 -17.67 -8.04 -1.27
N LYS A 131 -18.37 -8.68 -0.33
CA LYS A 131 -19.00 -7.96 0.80
C LYS A 131 -17.93 -7.26 1.63
N ALA A 132 -18.14 -5.98 1.97
CA ALA A 132 -17.21 -5.20 2.78
C ALA A 132 -16.91 -5.88 4.14
N GLU A 133 -17.90 -6.52 4.75
CA GLU A 133 -17.75 -7.27 6.00
C GLU A 133 -16.69 -8.38 5.90
N SER A 134 -16.68 -9.15 4.82
CA SER A 134 -15.71 -10.23 4.60
C SER A 134 -14.28 -9.70 4.51
N PHE A 135 -14.09 -8.59 3.79
CA PHE A 135 -12.81 -7.91 3.74
C PHE A 135 -12.41 -7.35 5.11
N ASN A 136 -13.33 -6.67 5.80
CA ASN A 136 -13.07 -6.04 7.09
C ASN A 136 -12.69 -7.04 8.18
N LYS A 137 -13.19 -8.27 8.14
CA LYS A 137 -12.75 -9.36 9.04
C LYS A 137 -11.26 -9.67 8.86
N ILE A 138 -10.81 -9.87 7.63
CA ILE A 138 -9.40 -10.13 7.30
C ILE A 138 -8.54 -8.90 7.65
N PHE A 139 -8.99 -7.71 7.24
CA PHE A 139 -8.30 -6.46 7.48
C PHE A 139 -8.13 -6.15 8.97
N GLY A 140 -9.16 -6.39 9.78
CA GLY A 140 -9.11 -6.24 11.23
C GLY A 140 -8.14 -7.22 11.89
N ALA A 141 -8.09 -8.47 11.42
CA ALA A 141 -7.12 -9.46 11.90
C ALA A 141 -5.67 -9.06 11.57
N LEU A 142 -5.43 -8.56 10.35
CA LEU A 142 -4.11 -8.05 9.94
C LEU A 142 -3.68 -6.88 10.83
N LYS A 143 -4.54 -5.87 11.03
CA LYS A 143 -4.24 -4.73 11.91
C LYS A 143 -3.87 -5.15 13.33
N LYS A 144 -4.62 -6.09 13.92
CA LYS A 144 -4.35 -6.62 15.26
C LYS A 144 -2.98 -7.31 15.34
N LYS A 145 -2.61 -8.07 14.31
CA LYS A 145 -1.32 -8.77 14.24
C LYS A 145 -0.13 -7.82 14.16
N ILE A 146 -0.24 -6.78 13.32
CA ILE A 146 0.88 -5.87 13.01
C ILE A 146 1.15 -4.90 14.17
N LYS A 147 0.14 -4.58 15.00
CA LYS A 147 0.21 -3.58 16.10
C LYS A 147 0.78 -2.22 15.68
N GLN A 148 0.75 -1.91 14.38
CA GLN A 148 1.25 -0.67 13.81
C GLN A 148 0.32 -0.29 12.66
N SER A 149 -0.49 0.74 12.87
CA SER A 149 -1.23 1.42 11.80
C SER A 149 -0.45 2.68 11.50
N VAL A 150 0.05 2.82 10.27
CA VAL A 150 0.74 4.04 9.87
C VAL A 150 -0.29 4.95 9.23
N THR A 151 -0.61 6.04 9.92
CA THR A 151 -1.44 7.11 9.36
C THR A 151 -0.51 8.16 8.77
N ASP A 152 -0.61 8.41 7.47
CA ASP A 152 0.15 9.46 6.82
C ASP A 152 -0.65 10.75 6.76
N ASP A 153 -0.48 11.59 7.77
CA ASP A 153 -1.13 12.91 7.87
C ASP A 153 -0.27 14.05 7.28
N SER A 154 0.87 13.73 6.64
CA SER A 154 1.78 14.75 6.14
C SER A 154 1.20 15.48 4.93
N GLN A 155 1.13 16.82 5.02
CA GLN A 155 0.74 17.67 3.92
C GLN A 155 1.92 17.85 2.97
N VAL A 156 1.77 17.41 1.72
CA VAL A 156 2.70 17.71 0.65
C VAL A 156 1.90 18.38 -0.45
N ASN A 157 2.02 19.70 -0.57
CA ASN A 157 1.57 20.41 -1.76
C ASN A 157 2.55 20.08 -2.88
N ILE A 158 2.05 19.53 -3.97
CA ILE A 158 2.88 19.05 -5.06
C ILE A 158 2.76 20.04 -6.20
N ASN A 159 3.63 21.04 -6.17
CA ASN A 159 3.88 21.84 -7.37
C ASN A 159 4.55 20.92 -8.39
N ILE A 160 3.77 20.43 -9.33
CA ILE A 160 4.26 19.77 -10.54
C ILE A 160 4.32 20.89 -11.56
N ALA A 161 5.51 21.16 -12.11
CA ALA A 161 5.70 22.25 -13.06
C ALA A 161 4.70 22.12 -14.22
N GLY A 162 4.06 23.24 -14.57
CA GLY A 162 2.89 23.32 -15.46
C GLY A 162 3.08 22.87 -16.92
N ASN A 163 4.15 22.16 -17.25
CA ASN A 163 4.46 21.70 -18.60
C ASN A 163 4.67 20.19 -18.75
N VAL A 164 4.47 19.36 -17.71
CA VAL A 164 4.53 17.88 -17.86
C VAL A 164 3.17 17.34 -18.33
N ARG A 165 2.58 17.96 -19.37
CA ARG A 165 1.46 17.37 -20.12
C ARG A 165 2.04 16.25 -20.99
N GLY A 166 2.05 15.00 -20.49
CA GLY A 166 2.29 13.83 -21.34
C GLY A 166 3.14 12.72 -20.74
N ASP A 167 3.98 12.98 -19.72
CA ASP A 167 4.82 11.94 -19.12
C ASP A 167 4.38 11.60 -17.69
N GLN A 168 3.41 10.70 -17.59
CA GLN A 168 2.89 10.19 -16.32
C GLN A 168 3.98 9.52 -15.47
N ASN A 169 4.98 8.89 -16.09
CA ASN A 169 6.06 8.25 -15.35
C ASN A 169 6.94 9.27 -14.63
N VAL A 170 7.20 10.43 -15.26
CA VAL A 170 7.90 11.54 -14.60
C VAL A 170 7.08 12.07 -13.42
N GLN A 171 5.77 12.26 -13.63
CA GLN A 171 4.87 12.72 -12.59
C GLN A 171 4.79 11.78 -11.38
N ASP A 172 4.66 10.47 -11.62
CA ASP A 172 4.61 9.46 -10.57
C ASP A 172 5.93 9.43 -9.77
N LYS A 173 7.07 9.50 -10.46
CA LYS A 173 8.41 9.57 -9.82
C LYS A 173 8.57 10.83 -8.98
N ASP A 174 8.15 11.99 -9.48
CA ASP A 174 8.26 13.25 -8.75
C ASP A 174 7.33 13.32 -7.54
N PHE A 175 6.13 12.74 -7.65
CA PHE A 175 5.23 12.52 -6.52
C PHE A 175 5.92 11.68 -5.43
N LEU A 176 6.40 10.49 -5.80
CA LEU A 176 7.04 9.55 -4.88
C LEU A 176 8.30 10.11 -4.24
N LYS A 177 9.12 10.88 -4.97
CA LYS A 177 10.31 11.55 -4.40
C LYS A 177 9.96 12.44 -3.21
N LYS A 178 8.82 13.14 -3.25
CA LYS A 178 8.35 14.05 -2.20
C LYS A 178 7.72 13.34 -1.00
N LEU A 179 7.45 12.04 -1.10
CA LEU A 179 6.92 11.26 0.02
C LEU A 179 8.01 10.79 0.97
N LYS A 180 7.68 10.78 2.27
CA LYS A 180 8.48 10.10 3.29
C LYS A 180 8.31 8.59 3.13
N PRO A 181 9.39 7.79 3.18
CA PRO A 181 9.27 6.35 3.19
C PRO A 181 8.66 5.87 4.50
N PHE A 182 7.82 4.84 4.41
CA PHE A 182 7.33 4.11 5.57
C PHE A 182 8.26 2.94 5.88
N GLY A 183 8.38 2.60 7.17
CA GLY A 183 9.06 1.40 7.64
C GLY A 183 8.17 0.63 8.60
N THR A 184 7.74 -0.57 8.21
CA THR A 184 6.87 -1.44 9.00
C THR A 184 7.43 -2.85 9.08
N LYS A 185 7.15 -3.59 10.16
CA LYS A 185 7.79 -4.90 10.39
C LYS A 185 7.35 -6.00 9.43
N ASP A 186 6.07 -6.05 9.05
CA ASP A 186 5.51 -7.19 8.28
C ASP A 186 4.69 -6.74 7.07
N VAL A 187 3.81 -5.76 7.27
CA VAL A 187 2.89 -5.24 6.26
C VAL A 187 2.72 -3.75 6.48
N LEU A 188 2.84 -2.96 5.41
CA LEU A 188 2.41 -1.57 5.38
C LEU A 188 0.90 -1.53 5.14
N ILE A 189 0.20 -0.76 5.96
CA ILE A 189 -1.24 -0.48 5.80
C ILE A 189 -1.44 1.03 5.81
N LEU A 190 -2.00 1.56 4.71
CA LEU A 190 -2.47 2.94 4.62
C LEU A 190 -3.98 2.93 4.35
N GLN A 191 -4.72 3.74 5.09
CA GLN A 191 -6.18 3.82 4.99
C GLN A 191 -6.61 5.28 4.81
N TYR A 192 -7.36 5.56 3.75
CA TYR A 192 -7.85 6.89 3.40
C TYR A 192 -9.37 6.87 3.37
N LYS A 193 -10.01 7.45 4.39
CA LYS A 193 -11.45 7.69 4.37
C LYS A 193 -11.71 8.97 3.61
N ILE A 194 -12.60 8.98 2.63
CA ILE A 194 -12.85 10.14 1.79
C ILE A 194 -14.34 10.29 1.52
N LYS A 195 -14.75 11.54 1.26
CA LYS A 195 -16.12 11.87 0.88
C LYS A 195 -16.12 12.56 -0.48
N VAL A 196 -16.87 12.03 -1.43
CA VAL A 196 -17.03 12.60 -2.78
C VAL A 196 -18.37 13.34 -2.85
N LYS A 197 -18.33 14.65 -3.16
CA LYS A 197 -19.49 15.54 -3.25
C LYS A 197 -19.79 16.01 -4.67
#